data_AF-A0A942XHA3-F1
#
_entry.id   AF-A0A942XHA3-F1
#
_cell.length_a   1.000
_cell.length_b   1.000
_cell.length_c   1.000
_cell.angle_alpha   90.00
_cell.angle_beta   90.00
_cell.angle_gamma   90.00
#
_symmetry.space_group_name_H-M   'P 1'
#
loop_
_entity.id
_entity.type
_entity.pdbx_description
1 polymer ?
#
loop_
_entity_poly.entity_id
_entity_poly.type
_entity_poly.pdbx_seq_one_letter_code
_entity_poly.pdbx_strand_id
1 'polypeptide(L)'
;VEFIKKNGLGQLKKDVSNLNKYNLNQDELVDQKIMDYYNKLYAKQKTYHQQSVDIRNQFIDNQDDLKNRIISLTDMFTNFVSADKEKTVAMLRSTLWKMHKDFVEQGFTTPDGLKTFNELGKIYELNGGNDVYHEKLKPEVDALEIHYPDGSIYNR
;
A
#
# COMPACT_ATOMS: atom_id res chain seq x y z
N VAL A 1 -58.20 42.10 -71.67
CA VAL A 1 -58.41 41.64 -70.28
C VAL A 1 -57.73 40.29 -69.99
N GLU A 2 -57.79 39.31 -70.90
CA GLU A 2 -57.10 38.02 -70.72
C GLU A 2 -55.56 38.09 -70.74
N PHE A 3 -54.96 38.98 -71.53
CA PHE A 3 -53.50 39.15 -71.63
C PHE A 3 -52.86 39.65 -70.32
N ILE A 4 -53.56 40.54 -69.60
CA ILE A 4 -53.13 41.09 -68.31
C ILE A 4 -53.23 40.03 -67.21
N LYS A 5 -54.28 39.19 -67.23
CA LYS A 5 -54.42 38.05 -66.30
C LYS A 5 -53.34 36.98 -66.52
N LYS A 6 -52.97 36.66 -67.77
CA LYS A 6 -51.91 35.69 -68.11
C LYS A 6 -50.53 36.13 -67.63
N ASN A 7 -50.19 37.43 -67.79
CA ASN A 7 -48.91 37.98 -67.31
C ASN A 7 -48.84 38.06 -65.78
N GLY A 8 -49.93 38.42 -65.10
CA GLY A 8 -49.99 38.42 -63.62
C GLY A 8 -49.84 37.02 -63.01
N LEU A 9 -50.47 36.00 -63.61
CA LEU A 9 -50.33 34.60 -63.20
C LEU A 9 -48.91 34.05 -63.41
N GLY A 10 -48.21 34.46 -64.48
CA GLY A 10 -46.82 34.09 -64.72
C GLY A 10 -45.86 34.67 -63.69
N GLN A 11 -46.06 35.93 -63.30
CA GLN A 11 -45.27 36.61 -62.28
C GLN A 11 -45.47 35.98 -60.90
N LEU A 12 -46.72 35.72 -60.51
CA LEU A 12 -47.05 35.06 -59.24
C LEU A 12 -46.40 33.68 -59.10
N LYS A 13 -46.39 32.86 -60.17
CA LYS A 13 -45.72 31.54 -60.15
C LYS A 13 -44.21 31.66 -59.93
N LYS A 14 -43.58 32.68 -60.53
CA LYS A 14 -42.15 32.95 -60.38
C LYS A 14 -41.82 33.37 -58.94
N ASP A 15 -42.64 34.23 -58.35
CA ASP A 15 -42.46 34.72 -56.98
C ASP A 15 -42.62 33.58 -55.96
N VAL A 16 -43.63 32.71 -56.13
CA VAL A 16 -43.81 31.50 -55.31
C VAL A 16 -42.62 30.55 -55.45
N SER A 17 -42.11 30.34 -56.65
CA SER A 17 -40.92 29.50 -56.86
C SER A 17 -39.67 30.06 -56.16
N ASN A 18 -39.50 31.38 -56.16
CA ASN A 18 -38.37 32.04 -55.49
C ASN A 18 -38.49 31.96 -53.97
N LEU A 19 -39.70 32.13 -53.42
CA LEU A 19 -40.00 31.95 -52.00
C LEU A 19 -39.72 30.52 -51.54
N ASN A 20 -40.15 29.52 -52.31
CA ASN A 20 -39.86 28.12 -51.99
C ASN A 20 -38.36 27.83 -51.98
N LYS A 21 -37.61 28.32 -52.97
CA LYS A 21 -36.14 28.18 -53.00
C LYS A 21 -35.47 28.88 -51.81
N TYR A 22 -35.96 30.06 -51.42
CA TYR A 22 -35.43 30.77 -50.26
C TYR A 22 -35.67 29.98 -48.96
N ASN A 23 -36.87 29.42 -48.78
CA ASN A 23 -37.20 28.62 -47.60
C ASN A 23 -36.38 27.32 -47.55
N LEU A 24 -36.27 26.59 -48.68
CA LEU A 24 -35.41 25.41 -48.80
C LEU A 24 -33.95 25.69 -48.41
N ASN A 25 -33.39 26.80 -48.90
CA ASN A 25 -32.03 27.19 -48.54
C ASN A 25 -31.88 27.54 -47.04
N GLN A 26 -32.93 28.08 -46.41
CA GLN A 26 -32.91 28.36 -44.97
C GLN A 26 -32.96 27.06 -44.15
N ASP A 27 -33.79 26.10 -44.55
CA ASP A 27 -33.90 24.79 -43.90
C ASP A 27 -32.56 24.03 -43.99
N GLU A 28 -31.92 24.01 -45.17
CA GLU A 28 -30.59 23.41 -45.34
C GLU A 28 -29.51 24.06 -44.45
N LEU A 29 -29.59 25.38 -44.27
CA LEU A 29 -28.64 26.15 -43.46
C LEU A 29 -28.85 25.91 -41.96
N VAL A 30 -30.09 25.67 -41.54
CA VAL A 30 -30.43 25.23 -40.19
C VAL A 30 -29.91 23.81 -39.95
N ASP A 31 -30.14 22.88 -40.89
CA ASP A 31 -29.65 21.50 -40.79
C ASP A 31 -28.12 21.44 -40.70
N GLN A 32 -27.41 22.27 -41.47
CA GLN A 32 -25.95 22.38 -41.36
C GLN A 32 -25.51 22.87 -39.99
N LYS A 33 -26.16 23.88 -39.42
CA LYS A 33 -25.84 24.38 -38.07
C LYS A 33 -26.09 23.34 -36.99
N ILE A 34 -27.18 22.58 -37.13
CA ILE A 34 -27.53 21.48 -36.24
C ILE A 34 -26.44 20.40 -36.30
N MET A 35 -26.04 19.99 -37.50
CA MET A 35 -24.97 19.00 -37.69
C MET A 35 -23.63 19.48 -37.14
N ASP A 36 -23.28 20.75 -37.36
CA ASP A 36 -22.07 21.36 -36.79
C ASP A 36 -22.08 21.33 -35.27
N TYR A 37 -23.22 21.62 -34.65
CA TYR A 37 -23.37 21.57 -33.19
C TYR A 37 -23.23 20.14 -32.67
N TYR A 38 -23.90 19.17 -33.30
CA TYR A 38 -23.79 17.75 -32.94
C TYR A 38 -22.36 17.24 -33.05
N ASN A 39 -21.66 17.56 -34.13
CA ASN A 39 -20.27 17.16 -34.35
C ASN A 39 -19.34 17.77 -33.29
N LYS A 40 -19.51 19.06 -32.97
CA LYS A 40 -18.73 19.74 -31.91
C LYS A 40 -19.00 19.14 -30.53
N LEU A 41 -20.27 18.84 -30.21
CA LEU A 41 -20.65 18.22 -28.95
C LEU A 41 -20.05 16.81 -28.83
N TYR A 42 -20.20 15.99 -29.87
CA TYR A 42 -19.67 14.64 -29.92
C TYR A 42 -18.14 14.64 -29.78
N ALA A 43 -17.45 15.52 -30.49
CA ALA A 43 -16.00 15.65 -30.38
C ALA A 43 -15.56 16.00 -28.95
N LYS A 44 -16.24 16.96 -28.30
CA LYS A 44 -15.98 17.29 -26.89
C LYS A 44 -16.23 16.11 -25.97
N GLN A 45 -17.34 15.41 -26.14
CA GLN A 45 -17.69 14.25 -25.31
C GLN A 45 -16.67 13.13 -25.47
N LYS A 46 -16.22 12.87 -26.70
CA LYS A 46 -15.14 11.90 -26.98
C LYS A 46 -13.85 12.28 -26.27
N THR A 47 -13.45 13.55 -26.32
CA THR A 47 -12.25 14.03 -25.63
C THR A 47 -12.36 13.86 -24.12
N TYR A 48 -13.49 14.27 -23.51
CA TYR A 48 -13.69 14.09 -22.07
C TYR A 48 -13.69 12.62 -21.66
N HIS A 49 -14.31 11.75 -22.46
CA HIS A 49 -14.30 10.33 -22.19
C HIS A 49 -12.88 9.77 -22.23
N GLN A 50 -12.09 10.12 -23.26
CA GLN A 50 -10.71 9.67 -23.34
C GLN A 50 -9.89 10.15 -22.14
N GLN A 51 -10.00 11.42 -21.77
CA GLN A 51 -9.33 11.96 -20.58
C GLN A 51 -9.72 11.19 -19.31
N SER A 52 -11.00 10.84 -19.16
CA SER A 52 -11.46 10.07 -18.00
C SER A 52 -10.86 8.65 -17.96
N VAL A 53 -10.70 8.01 -19.13
CA VAL A 53 -10.06 6.70 -19.25
C VAL A 53 -8.57 6.80 -18.93
N ASP A 54 -7.89 7.81 -19.46
CA ASP A 54 -6.45 8.02 -19.22
C ASP A 54 -6.17 8.26 -17.73
N ILE A 55 -6.97 9.11 -17.08
CA ILE A 55 -6.89 9.36 -15.63
C ILE A 55 -7.12 8.06 -14.86
N ARG A 56 -8.13 7.26 -15.23
CA ARG A 56 -8.42 5.99 -14.58
C ARG A 56 -7.25 5.01 -14.70
N ASN A 57 -6.64 4.92 -15.88
CA ASN A 57 -5.48 4.05 -16.10
C ASN A 57 -4.29 4.49 -15.26
N GLN A 58 -3.99 5.79 -15.22
CA GLN A 58 -2.95 6.33 -14.34
C GLN A 58 -3.21 6.04 -12.86
N PHE A 59 -4.47 6.11 -12.41
CA PHE A 59 -4.81 5.74 -11.04
C PHE A 59 -4.57 4.25 -10.75
N ILE A 60 -4.91 3.37 -11.70
CA ILE A 60 -4.65 1.93 -11.58
C ILE A 60 -3.15 1.67 -11.49
N ASP A 61 -2.35 2.25 -12.39
CA ASP A 61 -0.90 2.08 -12.41
C ASP A 61 -0.26 2.58 -11.10
N ASN A 62 -0.70 3.74 -10.60
CA ASN A 62 -0.22 4.28 -9.32
C ASN A 62 -0.62 3.41 -8.13
N GLN A 63 -1.81 2.80 -8.16
CA GLN A 63 -2.27 1.90 -7.11
C GLN A 63 -1.42 0.62 -7.09
N ASP A 64 -1.07 0.09 -8.25
CA ASP A 64 -0.21 -1.09 -8.37
C ASP A 64 1.22 -0.79 -7.92
N ASP A 65 1.79 0.38 -8.28
CA ASP A 65 3.09 0.84 -7.76
C ASP A 65 3.07 0.95 -6.22
N LEU A 66 2.04 1.58 -5.67
CA LEU A 66 1.90 1.74 -4.22
C LEU A 66 1.82 0.38 -3.52
N LYS A 67 1.04 -0.56 -4.07
CA LYS A 67 0.92 -1.92 -3.54
C LYS A 67 2.29 -2.62 -3.52
N ASN A 68 3.05 -2.53 -4.62
CA ASN A 68 4.37 -3.13 -4.71
C ASN A 68 5.36 -2.51 -3.72
N ARG A 69 5.31 -1.19 -3.52
CA ARG A 69 6.13 -0.50 -2.52
C ARG A 69 5.78 -0.90 -1.09
N ILE A 70 4.50 -1.09 -0.78
CA ILE A 70 4.07 -1.60 0.53
C ILE A 70 4.60 -3.02 0.76
N ILE A 71 4.49 -3.90 -0.23
CA ILE A 71 5.02 -5.27 -0.14
C ILE A 71 6.54 -5.24 0.12
N SER A 72 7.28 -4.47 -0.67
CA SER A 72 8.73 -4.30 -0.49
C SER A 72 9.11 -3.78 0.89
N LEU A 73 8.34 -2.80 1.41
CA LEU A 73 8.55 -2.28 2.76
C LEU A 73 8.27 -3.36 3.83
N THR A 74 7.20 -4.14 3.67
CA THR A 74 6.88 -5.27 4.56
C THR A 74 8.00 -6.32 4.56
N ASP A 75 8.57 -6.65 3.40
CA ASP A 75 9.69 -7.57 3.29
C ASP A 75 10.94 -7.03 4.00
N MET A 76 11.26 -5.74 3.80
CA MET A 76 12.37 -5.08 4.49
C MET A 76 12.19 -5.12 6.02
N PHE A 77 11.00 -4.83 6.52
CA PHE A 77 10.71 -4.92 7.96
C PHE A 77 10.84 -6.34 8.49
N THR A 78 10.34 -7.33 7.74
CA THR A 78 10.43 -8.74 8.13
C THR A 78 11.88 -9.21 8.21
N ASN A 79 12.70 -8.82 7.22
CA ASN A 79 14.13 -9.10 7.20
C ASN A 79 14.86 -8.39 8.34
N PHE A 80 14.52 -7.13 8.62
CA PHE A 80 15.10 -6.38 9.74
C PHE A 80 14.80 -7.06 11.08
N VAL A 81 13.53 -7.43 11.33
CA VAL A 81 13.13 -8.13 12.57
C VAL A 81 13.85 -9.47 12.71
N SER A 82 14.00 -10.21 11.61
CA SER A 82 14.70 -11.50 11.64
C SER A 82 16.19 -11.33 11.97
N ALA A 83 16.86 -10.37 11.32
CA ALA A 83 18.26 -10.07 11.60
C ALA A 83 18.48 -9.51 13.01
N ASP A 84 17.54 -8.74 13.55
CA ASP A 84 17.58 -8.25 14.92
C ASP A 84 17.47 -9.40 15.92
N LYS A 85 16.51 -10.31 15.72
CA LYS A 85 16.36 -11.54 16.53
C LYS A 85 17.65 -12.37 16.53
N GLU A 86 18.26 -12.59 15.37
CA GLU A 86 19.53 -13.33 15.27
C GLU A 86 20.65 -12.68 16.08
N LYS A 87 20.77 -11.34 16.03
CA LYS A 87 21.74 -10.59 16.84
C LYS A 87 21.44 -10.70 18.33
N THR A 88 20.17 -10.57 18.72
CA THR A 88 19.73 -10.74 20.11
C THR A 88 20.08 -12.12 20.63
N VAL A 89 19.79 -13.17 19.85
CA VAL A 89 20.17 -14.56 20.17
C VAL A 89 21.69 -14.67 20.34
N ALA A 90 22.49 -14.20 19.39
CA ALA A 90 23.96 -14.28 19.49
C ALA A 90 24.52 -13.55 20.72
N MET A 91 23.99 -12.36 21.02
CA MET A 91 24.37 -11.57 22.19
C MET A 91 24.00 -12.28 23.49
N LEU A 92 22.74 -12.73 23.62
CA LEU A 92 22.25 -13.41 24.82
C LEU A 92 22.97 -14.74 25.02
N ARG A 93 23.23 -15.51 23.97
CA ARG A 93 24.04 -16.74 24.04
C ARG A 93 25.41 -16.45 24.67
N SER A 94 26.06 -15.38 24.23
CA SER A 94 27.37 -14.98 24.76
C SER A 94 27.29 -14.56 26.23
N THR A 95 26.26 -13.82 26.62
CA THR A 95 26.04 -13.38 28.01
C THR A 95 25.71 -14.56 28.93
N LEU A 96 24.80 -15.43 28.51
CA LEU A 96 24.41 -16.64 29.25
C LEU A 96 25.61 -17.56 29.47
N TRP A 97 26.47 -17.73 28.45
CA TRP A 97 27.72 -18.48 28.59
C TRP A 97 28.68 -17.89 29.61
N LYS A 98 28.83 -16.55 29.64
CA LYS A 98 29.68 -15.88 30.63
C LYS A 98 29.14 -16.09 32.04
N MET A 99 27.85 -15.86 32.26
CA MET A 99 27.21 -16.06 33.56
C MET A 99 27.32 -17.51 34.02
N HIS A 100 27.06 -18.47 33.13
CA HIS A 100 27.23 -19.90 33.40
C HIS A 100 28.66 -20.22 33.83
N LYS A 101 29.66 -19.75 33.07
CA LYS A 101 31.06 -19.96 33.40
C LYS A 101 31.39 -19.39 34.78
N ASP A 102 30.97 -18.16 35.07
CA ASP A 102 31.22 -17.51 36.35
C ASP A 102 30.59 -18.29 37.52
N PHE A 103 29.36 -18.80 37.36
CA PHE A 103 28.69 -19.61 38.37
C PHE A 103 29.37 -20.96 38.59
N VAL A 104 29.76 -21.65 37.50
CA VAL A 104 30.44 -22.95 37.58
C VAL A 104 31.83 -22.82 38.20
N GLU A 105 32.58 -21.76 37.87
CA GLU A 105 33.90 -21.48 38.46
C GLU A 105 33.80 -21.12 39.95
N GLN A 106 32.74 -20.43 40.37
CA GLN A 106 32.47 -20.11 41.79
C GLN A 106 31.93 -21.31 42.58
N GLY A 107 31.25 -22.25 41.91
CA GLY A 107 30.63 -23.43 42.52
C GLY A 107 29.28 -23.16 43.20
N PHE A 108 28.75 -21.94 43.12
CA PHE A 108 27.45 -21.57 43.66
C PHE A 108 26.80 -20.46 42.82
N THR A 109 25.50 -20.24 43.02
CA THR A 109 24.75 -19.11 42.45
C THR A 109 24.20 -18.22 43.54
N THR A 110 24.00 -16.94 43.25
CA THR A 110 23.22 -16.04 44.13
C THR A 110 21.78 -15.95 43.63
N PRO A 111 20.79 -15.68 44.51
CA PRO A 111 19.39 -15.55 44.09
C PRO A 111 19.17 -14.53 42.97
N ASP A 112 19.84 -13.38 43.04
CA ASP A 112 19.74 -12.32 42.04
C ASP A 112 20.43 -12.70 40.72
N GLY A 113 21.57 -13.40 40.80
CA GLY A 113 22.28 -13.95 39.64
C GLY A 113 21.46 -15.00 38.92
N LEU A 114 20.85 -15.93 39.66
CA LEU A 114 19.98 -16.97 39.13
C LEU A 114 18.70 -16.38 38.51
N LYS A 115 18.12 -15.36 39.14
CA LYS A 115 16.96 -14.64 38.59
C LYS A 115 17.31 -13.99 37.24
N THR A 116 18.41 -13.25 37.19
CA THR A 116 18.88 -12.58 35.96
C THR A 116 19.15 -13.60 34.85
N PHE A 117 19.81 -14.71 35.19
CA PHE A 117 20.11 -15.78 34.25
C PHE A 117 18.85 -16.40 33.64
N ASN A 118 17.83 -16.67 34.46
CA ASN A 118 16.55 -17.21 33.99
C ASN A 118 15.74 -16.19 33.17
N GLU A 119 15.78 -14.90 33.53
CA GLU A 119 15.12 -13.84 32.74
C GLU A 119 15.76 -13.69 31.36
N LEU A 120 17.09 -13.68 31.27
CA LEU A 120 17.81 -13.65 30.00
C LEU A 120 17.56 -14.91 29.17
N GLY A 121 17.47 -16.08 29.81
CA GLY A 121 17.10 -17.34 29.17
C GLY A 121 15.72 -17.30 28.52
N LYS A 122 14.71 -16.76 29.20
CA LYS A 122 13.37 -16.59 28.63
C LYS A 122 13.36 -15.68 27.40
N ILE A 123 14.13 -14.58 27.43
CA ILE A 123 14.23 -13.68 26.27
C ILE A 123 14.98 -14.37 25.13
N TYR A 124 15.99 -15.19 25.44
CA TYR A 124 16.71 -15.98 24.46
C TYR A 124 15.80 -16.96 23.72
N GLU A 125 15.00 -17.74 24.45
CA GLU A 125 13.98 -18.65 23.92
C GLU A 125 12.94 -17.93 23.07
N LEU A 126 12.42 -16.79 23.56
CA LEU A 126 11.42 -15.99 22.85
C LEU A 126 11.92 -15.52 21.48
N ASN A 127 13.22 -15.29 21.33
CA ASN A 127 13.84 -14.89 20.08
C ASN A 127 14.32 -16.07 19.22
N GLY A 128 14.02 -17.31 19.61
CA GLY A 128 14.31 -18.54 18.86
C GLY A 128 15.61 -19.26 19.26
N GLY A 129 16.28 -18.82 20.33
CA GLY A 129 17.44 -19.51 20.88
C GLY A 129 17.00 -20.69 21.76
N ASN A 130 17.31 -21.93 21.37
CA ASN A 130 16.84 -23.13 22.09
C ASN A 130 17.91 -24.24 22.20
N ASP A 131 19.14 -23.91 21.82
CA ASP A 131 20.29 -24.79 21.73
C ASP A 131 20.94 -25.01 23.12
N VAL A 132 22.19 -24.57 23.26
CA VAL A 132 23.07 -24.77 24.41
C VAL A 132 22.48 -24.35 25.76
N TYR A 133 21.52 -23.42 25.77
CA TYR A 133 20.89 -22.96 26.99
C TYR A 133 20.19 -24.09 27.74
N HIS A 134 19.38 -24.91 27.07
CA HIS A 134 18.65 -26.01 27.69
C HIS A 134 19.49 -27.28 27.83
N GLU A 135 20.37 -27.54 26.87
CA GLU A 135 21.17 -28.77 26.86
C GLU A 135 22.27 -28.76 27.92
N LYS A 136 22.79 -27.57 28.26
CA LYS A 136 23.97 -27.43 29.11
C LYS A 136 23.83 -26.34 30.17
N LEU A 137 23.61 -25.09 29.76
CA LEU A 137 23.79 -23.96 30.66
C LEU A 137 22.82 -24.01 31.83
N LYS A 138 21.52 -24.22 31.55
CA LYS A 138 20.47 -24.26 32.57
C LYS A 138 20.62 -25.46 33.52
N PRO A 139 20.76 -26.71 33.05
CA PRO A 139 20.95 -27.85 33.95
C PRO A 139 22.17 -27.71 34.87
N GLU A 140 23.29 -27.21 34.36
CA GLU A 140 24.51 -27.05 35.16
C GLU A 140 24.35 -25.93 36.19
N VAL A 141 23.70 -24.80 35.84
CA VAL A 141 23.41 -23.72 36.80
C VAL A 141 22.38 -24.14 37.85
N ASP A 142 21.33 -24.86 37.46
CA ASP A 142 20.28 -25.34 38.38
C ASP A 142 20.81 -26.38 39.38
N ALA A 143 21.93 -27.05 39.07
CA ALA A 143 22.58 -28.02 39.96
C ALA A 143 23.49 -27.38 41.01
N LEU A 144 23.81 -26.09 40.89
CA LEU A 144 24.68 -25.38 41.83
C LEU A 144 23.91 -24.99 43.10
N GLU A 145 24.63 -24.95 44.23
CA GLU A 145 24.06 -24.48 45.49
C GLU A 145 23.71 -22.99 45.40
N ILE A 146 22.59 -22.60 46.01
CA ILE A 146 22.18 -21.19 46.09
C ILE A 146 22.77 -20.61 47.38
N HIS A 147 23.76 -19.75 47.23
CA HIS A 147 24.36 -19.04 48.35
C HIS A 147 23.67 -17.69 48.57
N TYR A 148 23.20 -17.48 49.79
CA TYR A 148 22.54 -16.25 50.21
C TYR A 148 23.57 -15.31 50.85
N PRO A 149 23.86 -14.14 50.23
CA PRO A 149 24.79 -13.17 50.79
C PRO A 149 24.35 -12.72 52.19
N ASP A 150 25.32 -12.43 53.06
CA ASP A 150 25.04 -12.00 54.42
C ASP A 150 24.28 -10.66 54.43
N GLY A 151 23.13 -10.61 55.10
CA GLY A 151 22.19 -9.48 55.04
C GLY A 151 21.23 -9.46 53.83
N SER A 152 21.12 -10.56 53.06
CA SER A 152 20.16 -10.63 51.96
C SER A 152 18.71 -10.55 52.44
N ILE A 153 17.84 -9.93 51.64
CA ILE A 153 16.37 -9.85 51.90
C ILE A 153 15.68 -11.23 51.88
N TYR A 154 16.41 -12.27 51.46
CA TYR A 154 15.93 -13.64 51.35
C TYR A 154 16.20 -14.47 52.61
N ASN A 155 17.06 -13.99 53.51
CA ASN A 155 17.27 -14.55 54.85
C ASN A 155 16.33 -13.85 55.83
N ARG A 156 15.06 -14.26 55.88
CA ARG A 156 14.08 -13.86 56.91
C ARG A 156 13.41 -15.06 57.53
#